data_AF-A0A8H5IQJ5-F1
#
_entry.id   AF-A0A8H5IQJ5-F1
#
_cell.length_a   1.000
_cell.length_b   1.000
_cell.length_c   1.000
_cell.angle_alpha   90.00
_cell.angle_beta   90.00
_cell.angle_gamma   90.00
#
_symmetry.space_group_name_H-M   'P 1'
#
loop_
_entity.id
_entity.type
_entity.pdbx_description
1 polymer ?
#
loop_
_entity_poly.entity_id
_entity_poly.type
_entity_poly.pdbx_seq_one_letter_code
_entity_poly.pdbx_strand_id
1 'polypeptide(L)'
;MADSNTLSQHQPQLVEMLLRPPILEVLRSFLILPDFLALFQVCKRLYISKNNFLRSICGINAALKSFVIDATMFRSQLGQHNAVISGPFALNFFQLSSNKVSKLDIFVKEGADADQFTEYLQRTGEYRNDSEVDMIPRRRVYSRLSRPNTQIRVTQTTGLPIETILTSSSTTAILNLITWNKAYCIFPRQTLIKHEFYPLRPLDDDFGSELRELSLHGWTNRDIKWPDHVREKSQSFIPVRRIGDSSSLVIALDTNSVVPQAVPDYVIEFSQFEISGDGLQFNTGITGFGQNQGLGQFGQDDFWQSFSQNTAPTWSFLRTKAKEFSSPALCHCYITTSSEWRDFFYKVDLAESEGISSVADQIREDHGNPTVLINNAGFAEITSILDSSESYLRKLFDVNLLAAYLLTKQFLPSMIKRDHGHIFNIASQASFATQATNVDYGSTKVGLLAFHEGLGQELRYIYKAPRVRTSVVHPSWIRTAMTAEMVANGKLKDTVTPPEVVADRVCDQVLSGFGAQIIVPSNLWWTSLIRGLPGWLQESLRNQVTLVLINAMGTEPK
;
A
#
# COMPACT_ATOMS: atom_id res chain seq x y z
N MET A 1 32.58 52.08 17.81
CA MET A 1 31.48 51.13 18.09
C MET A 1 31.41 50.21 16.89
N ALA A 2 31.63 48.91 17.07
CA ALA A 2 31.44 47.91 16.02
C ALA A 2 30.18 47.13 16.38
N ASP A 3 29.27 46.93 15.41
CA ASP A 3 27.93 46.42 15.69
C ASP A 3 27.94 45.00 16.23
N SER A 4 27.40 44.82 17.43
CA SER A 4 27.33 43.55 18.16
C SER A 4 26.29 42.56 17.61
N ASN A 5 25.76 42.78 16.41
CA ASN A 5 24.58 42.07 15.88
C ASN A 5 24.89 40.95 14.86
N THR A 6 26.15 40.70 14.53
CA THR A 6 26.54 39.60 13.61
C THR A 6 26.87 38.28 14.33
N LEU A 7 26.70 38.21 15.64
CA LEU A 7 27.00 37.02 16.46
C LEU A 7 25.77 36.20 16.92
N SER A 8 24.60 36.38 16.28
CA SER A 8 23.52 35.38 16.38
C SER A 8 23.86 34.15 15.52
N GLN A 9 24.91 33.44 15.92
CA GLN A 9 25.31 32.16 15.34
C GLN A 9 24.11 31.21 15.35
N HIS A 10 23.88 30.48 14.26
CA HIS A 10 22.96 29.35 14.24
C HIS A 10 23.41 28.33 15.29
N GLN A 11 22.78 28.37 16.48
CA GLN A 11 22.86 27.24 17.39
C GLN A 11 22.19 26.05 16.69
N PRO A 12 22.93 24.96 16.40
CA PRO A 12 22.34 23.80 15.77
C PRO A 12 21.23 23.28 16.67
N GLN A 13 20.06 23.04 16.10
CA GLN A 13 18.93 22.57 16.91
C GLN A 13 19.26 21.19 17.48
N LEU A 14 18.67 20.84 18.63
CA LEU A 14 18.92 19.56 19.29
C LEU A 14 18.80 18.36 18.32
N VAL A 15 17.84 18.41 17.39
CA VAL A 15 17.64 17.39 16.34
C VAL A 15 18.85 17.29 15.39
N GLU A 16 19.43 18.41 14.99
CA GLU A 16 20.62 18.47 14.12
C GLU A 16 21.89 18.02 14.84
N MET A 17 21.98 18.30 16.15
CA MET A 17 23.07 17.78 16.99
C MET A 17 23.00 16.26 17.12
N LEU A 18 21.82 15.70 17.40
CA LEU A 18 21.60 14.25 17.53
C LEU A 18 21.89 13.48 16.22
N LEU A 19 21.78 14.14 15.06
CA LEU A 19 22.11 13.57 13.74
C LEU A 19 23.59 13.65 13.36
N ARG A 20 24.46 14.31 14.15
CA ARG A 20 25.89 14.35 13.84
C ARG A 20 26.54 12.97 14.08
N PRO A 21 27.36 12.43 13.16
CA PRO A 21 27.87 11.06 13.25
C PRO A 21 28.48 10.67 14.61
N PRO A 22 29.33 11.48 15.27
CA PRO A 22 29.92 11.09 16.55
C PRO A 22 28.88 10.93 17.68
N ILE A 23 27.82 11.76 17.68
CA ILE A 23 26.75 11.69 18.68
C ILE A 23 25.83 10.50 18.36
N LEU A 24 25.50 10.31 17.07
CA LEU A 24 24.67 9.21 16.62
C LEU A 24 25.32 7.85 16.86
N GLU A 25 26.63 7.71 16.63
CA GLU A 25 27.40 6.49 16.90
C GLU A 25 27.43 6.14 18.39
N VAL A 26 27.65 7.13 19.27
CA VAL A 26 27.57 6.93 20.73
C VAL A 26 26.16 6.56 21.17
N LEU A 27 25.11 7.19 20.62
CA LEU A 27 23.73 6.80 20.95
C LEU A 27 23.44 5.37 20.49
N ARG A 28 23.92 4.96 19.31
CA ARG A 28 23.78 3.58 18.80
C ARG A 28 24.57 2.53 19.59
N SER A 29 25.59 2.89 20.38
CA SER A 29 26.25 1.93 21.26
C SER A 29 25.49 1.66 22.57
N PHE A 30 24.49 2.48 22.91
CA PHE A 30 23.71 2.36 24.15
C PHE A 30 22.21 2.11 23.94
N LEU A 31 21.64 2.53 22.81
CA LEU A 31 20.20 2.50 22.54
C LEU A 31 19.87 1.51 21.43
N ILE A 32 18.85 0.67 21.68
CA ILE A 32 18.25 -0.20 20.66
C ILE A 32 17.15 0.55 19.90
N LEU A 33 16.70 -0.02 18.78
CA LEU A 33 15.69 0.60 17.92
C LEU A 33 14.37 0.98 18.65
N PRO A 34 13.84 0.17 19.61
CA PRO A 34 12.75 0.58 20.49
C PRO A 34 12.99 1.89 21.25
N ASP A 35 14.20 2.11 21.77
CA ASP A 35 14.52 3.31 22.56
C ASP A 35 14.49 4.56 21.69
N PHE A 36 15.01 4.47 20.46
CA PHE A 36 14.90 5.54 19.47
C PHE A 36 13.43 5.80 19.09
N LEU A 37 12.62 4.75 18.92
CA LEU A 37 11.19 4.90 18.64
C LEU A 37 10.43 5.56 19.80
N ALA A 38 10.79 5.26 21.05
CA ALA A 38 10.26 5.93 22.24
C ALA A 38 10.75 7.39 22.32
N LEU A 39 12.03 7.66 22.06
CA LEU A 39 12.61 9.01 22.03
C LEU A 39 11.90 9.92 21.02
N PHE A 40 11.50 9.40 19.86
CA PHE A 40 10.72 10.18 18.87
C PHE A 40 9.33 10.57 19.36
N GLN A 41 8.75 9.87 20.35
CA GLN A 41 7.45 10.22 20.94
C GLN A 41 7.55 11.34 21.99
N VAL A 42 8.75 11.60 22.54
CA VAL A 42 8.95 12.62 23.59
C VAL A 42 8.74 14.06 23.07
N CYS A 43 8.97 14.32 21.79
CA CYS A 43 8.88 15.67 21.22
C CYS A 43 8.32 15.69 19.79
N LYS A 44 7.36 16.59 19.52
CA LYS A 44 6.74 16.78 18.20
C LYS A 44 7.76 17.02 17.08
N ARG A 45 8.89 17.70 17.34
CA ARG A 45 9.96 17.88 16.32
C ARG A 45 10.68 16.57 15.99
N LEU A 46 11.04 15.78 17.01
CA LEU A 46 11.65 14.46 16.82
C LEU A 46 10.69 13.50 16.11
N TYR A 47 9.40 13.54 16.44
CA TYR A 47 8.35 12.79 15.74
C TYR A 47 8.28 13.12 14.24
N ILE A 48 8.27 14.40 13.88
CA ILE A 48 8.26 14.85 12.48
C ILE A 48 9.54 14.38 11.75
N SER A 49 10.70 14.45 12.40
CA SER A 49 11.97 14.02 11.82
C SER A 49 12.23 12.51 11.86
N LYS A 50 11.33 11.70 12.44
CA LYS A 50 11.48 10.24 12.66
C LYS A 50 12.00 9.50 11.44
N ASN A 51 11.43 9.71 10.26
CA ASN A 51 11.80 8.94 9.07
C ASN A 51 13.22 9.24 8.58
N ASN A 52 13.66 10.50 8.68
CA ASN A 52 15.03 10.90 8.34
C ASN A 52 16.03 10.38 9.39
N PHE A 53 15.63 10.37 10.67
CA PHE A 53 16.46 9.85 11.74
C PHE A 53 16.61 8.31 11.64
N LEU A 54 15.51 7.59 11.38
CA LEU A 54 15.54 6.14 11.14
C LEU A 54 16.41 5.77 9.92
N ARG A 55 16.38 6.55 8.83
CA ARG A 55 17.30 6.36 7.69
C ARG A 55 18.77 6.49 8.07
N SER A 56 19.08 7.43 8.97
CA SER A 56 20.44 7.69 9.44
C SER A 56 20.94 6.61 10.41
N ILE A 57 20.08 6.11 11.31
CA ILE A 57 20.40 4.97 12.18
C ILE A 57 20.50 3.66 11.36
N CYS A 58 19.47 3.33 10.58
CA CYS A 58 19.31 2.07 9.87
C CYS A 58 20.04 2.07 8.51
N GLY A 59 21.34 2.39 8.53
CA GLY A 59 22.20 2.48 7.35
C GLY A 59 22.48 1.11 6.69
N ILE A 60 21.54 0.61 5.88
CA ILE A 60 21.62 -0.69 5.20
C ILE A 60 22.91 -0.87 4.37
N ASN A 61 23.39 0.19 3.71
CA ASN A 61 24.63 0.11 2.92
C ASN A 61 25.87 -0.14 3.80
N ALA A 62 25.87 0.32 5.06
CA ALA A 62 26.93 0.03 6.01
C ALA A 62 26.83 -1.40 6.57
N ALA A 63 25.61 -1.89 6.83
CA ALA A 63 25.37 -3.27 7.25
C ALA A 63 25.75 -4.29 6.16
N LEU A 64 25.49 -3.99 4.88
CA LEU A 64 25.81 -4.87 3.76
C LEU A 64 27.32 -4.91 3.41
N LYS A 65 28.12 -3.89 3.74
CA LYS A 65 29.57 -3.83 3.42
C LYS A 65 30.40 -5.01 3.94
N SER A 66 29.95 -5.73 4.98
CA SER A 66 30.62 -6.96 5.42
C SER A 66 30.49 -8.09 4.41
N PHE A 67 29.34 -8.19 3.75
CA PHE A 67 28.99 -9.24 2.79
C PHE A 67 29.38 -8.88 1.36
N VAL A 68 29.11 -7.65 0.92
CA VAL A 68 29.27 -7.22 -0.48
C VAL A 68 30.30 -6.10 -0.64
N ILE A 69 30.77 -5.91 -1.88
CA ILE A 69 31.75 -4.89 -2.25
C ILE A 69 31.05 -3.54 -2.44
N ASP A 70 30.07 -3.50 -3.34
CA ASP A 70 29.20 -2.35 -3.59
C ASP A 70 27.78 -2.68 -3.13
N ALA A 71 27.40 -2.16 -1.96
CA ALA A 71 26.07 -2.33 -1.40
C ALA A 71 24.96 -1.62 -2.20
N THR A 72 25.29 -0.57 -2.95
CA THR A 72 24.35 0.22 -3.74
C THR A 72 23.99 -0.52 -5.04
N MET A 73 25.01 -1.02 -5.74
CA MET A 73 24.80 -1.83 -6.94
C MET A 73 24.18 -3.18 -6.59
N PHE A 74 24.60 -3.82 -5.49
CA PHE A 74 23.94 -5.03 -4.97
C PHE A 74 22.45 -4.80 -4.66
N ARG A 75 22.07 -3.68 -4.02
CA ARG A 75 20.65 -3.33 -3.81
C ARG A 75 19.91 -3.06 -5.12
N SER A 76 20.58 -2.53 -6.14
CA SER A 76 19.98 -2.39 -7.48
C SER A 76 19.68 -3.76 -8.10
N GLN A 77 20.58 -4.74 -7.93
CA GLN A 77 20.36 -6.13 -8.34
C GLN A 77 19.23 -6.82 -7.54
N LEU A 78 19.10 -6.52 -6.23
CA LEU A 78 17.96 -7.01 -5.44
C LEU A 78 16.62 -6.52 -6.02
N GLY A 79 16.54 -5.23 -6.36
CA GLY A 79 15.34 -4.65 -6.97
C GLY A 79 15.05 -5.20 -8.36
N GLN A 80 16.10 -5.49 -9.13
CA GLN A 80 15.98 -6.01 -10.50
C GLN A 80 15.40 -7.42 -10.57
N HIS A 81 15.81 -8.29 -9.64
CA HIS A 81 15.42 -9.71 -9.63
C HIS A 81 14.37 -10.03 -8.56
N ASN A 82 13.67 -9.01 -8.04
CA ASN A 82 12.68 -9.12 -6.96
C ASN A 82 13.19 -9.95 -5.75
N ALA A 83 14.48 -9.79 -5.43
CA ALA A 83 15.15 -10.58 -4.40
C ALA A 83 14.96 -9.97 -3.02
N VAL A 84 14.68 -10.83 -2.03
CA VAL A 84 14.38 -10.43 -0.65
C VAL A 84 15.43 -11.01 0.29
N ILE A 85 15.98 -10.17 1.17
CA ILE A 85 16.84 -10.61 2.28
C ILE A 85 15.95 -10.94 3.47
N SER A 86 16.23 -12.03 4.17
CA SER A 86 15.55 -12.41 5.42
C SER A 86 16.52 -13.09 6.40
N GLY A 87 16.00 -13.70 7.47
CA GLY A 87 16.79 -14.49 8.41
C GLY A 87 17.58 -13.66 9.44
N PRO A 88 18.65 -14.24 10.03
CA PRO A 88 19.41 -13.63 11.12
C PRO A 88 20.00 -12.25 10.78
N PHE A 89 20.37 -11.98 9.51
CA PHE A 89 20.83 -10.67 9.07
C PHE A 89 19.74 -9.60 9.22
N ALA A 90 18.50 -9.92 8.81
CA ALA A 90 17.39 -8.98 8.92
C ALA A 90 17.02 -8.70 10.38
N LEU A 91 17.05 -9.73 11.25
CA LEU A 91 16.89 -9.56 12.70
C LEU A 91 17.96 -8.63 13.30
N ASN A 92 19.23 -8.88 12.98
CA ASN A 92 20.37 -8.09 13.47
C ASN A 92 20.28 -6.62 13.04
N PHE A 93 19.87 -6.37 11.79
CA PHE A 93 19.61 -5.02 11.25
C PHE A 93 18.59 -4.24 12.08
N PHE A 94 17.49 -4.87 12.51
CA PHE A 94 16.49 -4.23 13.38
C PHE A 94 16.94 -4.07 14.84
N GLN A 95 17.81 -4.96 15.34
CA GLN A 95 18.38 -4.81 16.68
C GLN A 95 19.51 -3.77 16.75
N LEU A 96 19.97 -3.23 15.61
CA LEU A 96 21.12 -2.32 15.50
C LEU A 96 22.42 -2.89 16.07
N SER A 97 22.52 -4.22 16.16
CA SER A 97 23.59 -4.91 16.89
C SER A 97 24.95 -4.74 16.20
N SER A 98 26.01 -4.64 17.01
CA SER A 98 27.40 -4.69 16.54
C SER A 98 27.89 -6.13 16.27
N ASN A 99 27.11 -7.14 16.67
CA ASN A 99 27.45 -8.55 16.47
C ASN A 99 27.44 -8.90 14.98
N LYS A 100 28.56 -9.38 14.46
CA LYS A 100 28.71 -9.72 13.05
C LYS A 100 28.03 -11.06 12.74
N VAL A 101 26.88 -11.00 12.07
CA VAL A 101 26.29 -12.17 11.41
C VAL A 101 27.26 -12.65 10.31
N SER A 102 27.45 -13.95 10.18
CA SER A 102 28.33 -14.58 9.18
C SER A 102 27.63 -14.95 7.88
N LYS A 103 26.30 -15.03 7.90
CA LYS A 103 25.44 -15.47 6.79
C LYS A 103 24.49 -14.36 6.34
N LEU A 104 24.30 -14.23 5.03
CA LEU A 104 23.28 -13.39 4.40
C LEU A 104 22.36 -14.28 3.56
N ASP A 105 21.13 -14.49 4.02
CA ASP A 105 20.14 -15.32 3.34
C ASP A 105 19.26 -14.47 2.40
N ILE A 106 19.25 -14.85 1.12
CA ILE A 106 18.55 -14.17 0.03
C ILE A 106 17.61 -15.16 -0.64
N PHE A 107 16.39 -14.71 -0.93
CA PHE A 107 15.35 -15.48 -1.60
C PHE A 107 15.01 -14.83 -2.93
N VAL A 108 15.02 -15.62 -4.01
CA VAL A 108 14.79 -15.17 -5.39
C VAL A 108 13.89 -16.19 -6.09
N LYS A 109 12.93 -15.72 -6.90
CA LYS A 109 12.08 -16.62 -7.69
C LYS A 109 12.91 -17.37 -8.74
N GLU A 110 12.67 -18.67 -8.86
CA GLU A 110 13.36 -19.53 -9.83
C GLU A 110 13.09 -19.12 -11.29
N GLY A 111 14.02 -19.48 -12.18
CA GLY A 111 14.04 -19.05 -13.57
C GLY A 111 15.04 -17.92 -13.81
N ALA A 112 14.78 -17.11 -14.84
CA ALA A 112 15.74 -16.14 -15.37
C ALA A 112 16.29 -15.15 -14.32
N ASP A 113 15.46 -14.71 -13.38
CA ASP A 113 15.86 -13.78 -12.32
C ASP A 113 16.87 -14.39 -11.34
N ALA A 114 16.63 -15.61 -10.86
CA ALA A 114 17.58 -16.29 -9.98
C ALA A 114 18.89 -16.61 -10.70
N ASP A 115 18.85 -17.02 -11.96
CA ASP A 115 20.08 -17.32 -12.70
C ASP A 115 20.88 -16.04 -12.99
N GLN A 116 20.25 -14.95 -13.45
CA GLN A 116 20.92 -13.65 -13.64
C GLN A 116 21.49 -13.08 -12.33
N PHE A 117 20.76 -13.17 -11.21
CA PHE A 117 21.25 -12.73 -9.91
C PHE A 117 22.48 -13.55 -9.45
N THR A 118 22.52 -14.85 -9.77
CA THR A 118 23.69 -15.69 -9.44
C THR A 118 24.86 -15.51 -10.40
N GLU A 119 24.60 -15.25 -11.68
CA GLU A 119 25.62 -14.87 -12.66
C GLU A 119 26.28 -13.55 -12.26
N TYR A 120 25.49 -12.57 -11.80
CA TYR A 120 25.99 -11.32 -11.23
C TYR A 120 27.01 -11.58 -10.09
N LEU A 121 26.66 -12.41 -9.11
CA LEU A 121 27.58 -12.75 -8.01
C LEU A 121 28.88 -13.38 -8.54
N GLN A 122 28.78 -14.35 -9.45
CA GLN A 122 29.94 -15.01 -10.04
C GLN A 122 30.82 -14.05 -10.86
N ARG A 123 30.20 -13.15 -11.64
CA ARG A 123 30.88 -12.17 -12.50
C ARG A 123 31.72 -11.16 -11.72
N THR A 124 31.44 -10.93 -10.44
CA THR A 124 32.32 -10.09 -9.59
C THR A 124 33.70 -10.72 -9.33
N GLY A 125 33.86 -12.04 -9.53
CA GLY A 125 35.11 -12.77 -9.29
C GLY A 125 35.51 -12.94 -7.82
N GLU A 126 34.73 -12.41 -6.88
CA GLU A 126 35.08 -12.31 -5.45
C GLU A 126 34.34 -13.32 -4.55
N TYR A 127 33.48 -14.17 -5.13
CA TYR A 127 32.79 -15.23 -4.41
C TYR A 127 33.05 -16.59 -5.03
N ARG A 128 33.42 -17.56 -4.20
CA ARG A 128 33.52 -18.97 -4.59
C ARG A 128 32.18 -19.65 -4.36
N ASN A 129 31.68 -20.36 -5.36
CA ASN A 129 30.50 -21.20 -5.23
C ASN A 129 30.87 -22.48 -4.49
N ASP A 130 30.36 -22.65 -3.28
CA ASP A 130 30.64 -23.76 -2.35
C ASP A 130 29.46 -24.77 -2.29
N SER A 131 28.56 -24.75 -3.28
CA SER A 131 27.34 -25.56 -3.29
C SER A 131 27.59 -26.99 -3.75
N GLU A 132 27.14 -27.97 -2.98
CA GLU A 132 26.90 -29.34 -3.45
C GLU A 132 25.59 -29.40 -4.26
N VAL A 133 25.49 -30.37 -5.19
CA VAL A 133 24.55 -30.31 -6.32
C VAL A 133 23.10 -30.68 -5.97
N ASP A 134 22.88 -31.48 -4.91
CA ASP A 134 21.66 -32.32 -4.78
C ASP A 134 20.85 -32.14 -3.48
N MET A 135 20.54 -30.90 -3.06
CA MET A 135 19.48 -30.68 -2.05
C MET A 135 18.41 -29.69 -2.51
N ILE A 136 17.15 -30.07 -2.25
CA ILE A 136 15.95 -29.23 -2.37
C ILE A 136 15.74 -28.57 -0.99
N PRO A 137 15.47 -27.25 -0.89
CA PRO A 137 15.40 -26.27 -1.99
C PRO A 137 16.78 -25.97 -2.59
N ARG A 138 16.82 -25.62 -3.89
CA ARG A 138 18.04 -25.26 -4.62
C ARG A 138 18.71 -24.02 -4.01
N ARG A 139 19.54 -24.25 -3.01
CA ARG A 139 20.28 -23.22 -2.27
C ARG A 139 21.72 -23.19 -2.75
N ARG A 140 22.12 -22.08 -3.40
CA ARG A 140 23.50 -21.84 -3.80
C ARG A 140 24.23 -21.05 -2.69
N VAL A 141 25.38 -21.54 -2.22
CA VAL A 141 26.20 -20.91 -1.18
C VAL A 141 27.45 -20.28 -1.80
N TYR A 142 27.68 -19.02 -1.49
CA TYR A 142 28.76 -18.20 -2.02
C TYR A 142 29.63 -17.66 -0.88
N SER A 143 30.86 -18.18 -0.76
CA SER A 143 31.82 -17.72 0.25
C SER A 143 32.68 -16.59 -0.35
N ARG A 144 32.80 -15.47 0.36
CA ARG A 144 33.59 -14.31 -0.09
C ARG A 144 35.09 -14.61 0.04
N LEU A 145 35.84 -14.51 -1.07
CA LEU A 145 37.28 -14.80 -1.11
C LEU A 145 38.08 -13.95 -0.11
N SER A 146 37.74 -12.66 -0.03
CA SER A 146 38.36 -11.71 0.90
C SER A 146 37.97 -11.90 2.38
N ARG A 147 36.92 -12.70 2.68
CA ARG A 147 36.47 -13.05 4.06
C ARG A 147 35.78 -14.43 4.07
N PRO A 148 36.53 -15.54 4.24
CA PRO A 148 35.97 -16.89 4.08
C PRO A 148 34.89 -17.25 5.12
N ASN A 149 34.88 -16.60 6.30
CA ASN A 149 33.83 -16.77 7.31
C ASN A 149 32.53 -15.98 6.97
N THR A 150 32.43 -15.37 5.80
CA THR A 150 31.27 -14.58 5.36
C THR A 150 30.65 -15.22 4.12
N GLN A 151 29.41 -15.68 4.26
CA GLN A 151 28.67 -16.44 3.25
C GLN A 151 27.41 -15.71 2.81
N ILE A 152 27.13 -15.74 1.52
CA ILE A 152 25.86 -15.34 0.92
C ILE A 152 25.14 -16.62 0.47
N ARG A 153 23.91 -16.83 0.91
CA ARG A 153 23.08 -17.98 0.49
C ARG A 153 21.94 -17.48 -0.39
N VAL A 154 21.90 -17.94 -1.63
CA VAL A 154 20.80 -17.66 -2.56
C VAL A 154 19.90 -18.89 -2.61
N THR A 155 18.71 -18.79 -2.03
CA THR A 155 17.70 -19.84 -2.05
C THR A 155 16.73 -19.56 -3.19
N GLN A 156 16.68 -20.44 -4.20
CA GLN A 156 15.71 -20.35 -5.29
C GLN A 156 14.32 -20.79 -4.80
N THR A 157 13.29 -19.99 -5.08
CA THR A 157 11.91 -20.21 -4.63
C THR A 157 10.99 -20.51 -5.81
N THR A 158 10.12 -21.51 -5.69
CA THR A 158 9.14 -21.88 -6.74
C THR A 158 8.05 -20.82 -6.89
N GLY A 159 7.55 -20.31 -5.76
CA GLY A 159 6.56 -19.23 -5.66
C GLY A 159 7.18 -17.84 -5.55
N LEU A 160 6.49 -16.93 -4.88
CA LEU A 160 7.05 -15.62 -4.52
C LEU A 160 8.06 -15.79 -3.37
N PRO A 161 9.18 -15.03 -3.33
CA PRO A 161 10.16 -15.13 -2.25
C PRO A 161 9.57 -15.01 -0.85
N ILE A 162 8.55 -14.14 -0.68
CA ILE A 162 7.86 -13.94 0.60
C ILE A 162 7.11 -15.18 1.07
N GLU A 163 6.46 -15.91 0.17
CA GLU A 163 5.70 -17.13 0.47
C GLU A 163 6.63 -18.20 1.06
N THR A 164 7.80 -18.40 0.44
CA THR A 164 8.84 -19.31 0.97
C THR A 164 9.42 -18.80 2.29
N ILE A 165 9.65 -17.49 2.47
CA ILE A 165 10.15 -16.96 3.75
C ILE A 165 9.16 -17.24 4.89
N LEU A 166 7.87 -16.97 4.70
CA LEU A 166 6.85 -17.19 5.73
C LEU A 166 6.65 -18.68 6.06
N THR A 167 6.73 -19.56 5.07
CA THR A 167 6.49 -21.01 5.25
C THR A 167 7.73 -21.79 5.71
N SER A 168 8.94 -21.36 5.35
CA SER A 168 10.20 -22.05 5.72
C SER A 168 10.87 -21.50 6.98
N SER A 169 10.43 -20.36 7.51
CA SER A 169 11.01 -19.78 8.71
C SER A 169 10.67 -20.58 9.96
N SER A 170 11.71 -20.92 10.73
CA SER A 170 11.60 -21.57 12.03
C SER A 170 10.82 -20.78 13.08
N THR A 171 11.03 -19.47 13.17
CA THR A 171 10.55 -18.64 14.29
C THR A 171 10.03 -17.29 13.83
N THR A 172 9.16 -16.65 14.62
CA THR A 172 8.70 -15.29 14.32
C THR A 172 9.81 -14.22 14.45
N ALA A 173 10.94 -14.55 15.07
CA ALA A 173 12.08 -13.64 15.19
C ALA A 173 12.83 -13.45 13.86
N ILE A 174 12.92 -14.49 13.02
CA ILE A 174 13.67 -14.47 11.76
C ILE A 174 12.84 -14.05 10.54
N LEU A 175 11.52 -13.93 10.69
CA LEU A 175 10.56 -13.47 9.66
C LEU A 175 10.77 -12.03 9.15
N ASN A 176 11.78 -11.32 9.63
CA ASN A 176 12.04 -9.94 9.21
C ASN A 176 12.55 -9.92 7.76
N LEU A 177 12.17 -8.88 7.01
CA LEU A 177 12.40 -8.76 5.57
C LEU A 177 13.15 -7.48 5.26
N ILE A 178 14.06 -7.53 4.29
CA ILE A 178 14.71 -6.34 3.73
C ILE A 178 14.68 -6.44 2.21
N THR A 179 14.07 -5.44 1.56
CA THR A 179 14.02 -5.26 0.11
C THR A 179 15.09 -4.27 -0.34
N TRP A 180 15.14 -3.98 -1.64
CA TRP A 180 16.02 -2.95 -2.18
C TRP A 180 15.77 -1.54 -1.60
N ASN A 181 14.57 -1.22 -1.10
CA ASN A 181 14.17 0.12 -0.66
C ASN A 181 13.49 0.22 0.73
N LYS A 182 13.05 -0.89 1.34
CA LYS A 182 12.33 -0.92 2.62
C LYS A 182 12.79 -2.10 3.48
N ALA A 183 12.62 -1.98 4.79
CA ALA A 183 12.78 -3.08 5.73
C ALA A 183 11.50 -3.24 6.54
N TYR A 184 11.07 -4.49 6.75
CA TYR A 184 9.84 -4.86 7.44
C TYR A 184 10.15 -5.76 8.64
N CYS A 185 9.78 -5.33 9.83
CA CYS A 185 9.72 -6.19 11.00
C CYS A 185 8.24 -6.53 11.27
N ILE A 186 7.90 -7.82 11.17
CA ILE A 186 6.50 -8.28 11.16
C ILE A 186 5.91 -8.28 12.58
N PHE A 187 6.72 -8.55 13.61
CA PHE A 187 6.30 -8.62 15.02
C PHE A 187 7.12 -7.69 15.92
N PRO A 188 7.16 -6.37 15.68
CA PRO A 188 8.08 -5.46 16.34
C PRO A 188 7.93 -5.42 17.87
N ARG A 189 6.71 -5.63 18.41
CA ARG A 189 6.51 -5.66 19.86
C ARG A 189 7.08 -6.93 20.50
N GLN A 190 6.85 -8.09 19.91
CA GLN A 190 7.37 -9.36 20.40
C GLN A 190 8.88 -9.42 20.16
N THR A 191 9.30 -9.24 18.91
CA THR A 191 10.69 -9.35 18.47
C THR A 191 11.57 -8.24 19.05
N LEU A 192 11.23 -6.96 18.91
CA LEU A 192 12.18 -5.88 19.26
C LEU A 192 12.04 -5.38 20.70
N ILE A 193 10.82 -5.35 21.25
CA ILE A 193 10.58 -4.77 22.59
C ILE A 193 10.67 -5.83 23.69
N LYS A 194 10.10 -7.02 23.46
CA LYS A 194 10.06 -8.08 24.47
C LYS A 194 11.14 -9.17 24.29
N HIS A 195 11.78 -9.23 23.14
CA HIS A 195 12.63 -10.36 22.70
C HIS A 195 11.92 -11.74 22.74
N GLU A 196 10.58 -11.75 22.67
CA GLU A 196 9.75 -12.97 22.65
C GLU A 196 9.51 -13.45 21.21
N PHE A 197 9.43 -14.77 20.99
CA PHE A 197 9.09 -15.34 19.69
C PHE A 197 8.28 -16.63 19.78
N TYR A 198 7.55 -16.95 18.70
CA TYR A 198 6.81 -18.19 18.55
C TYR A 198 7.57 -19.17 17.64
N PRO A 199 7.56 -20.48 17.95
CA PRO A 199 7.95 -21.50 16.99
C PRO A 199 6.89 -21.60 15.88
N LEU A 200 7.34 -21.76 14.64
CA LEU A 200 6.49 -21.86 13.45
C LEU A 200 6.54 -23.25 12.81
N ARG A 201 7.54 -24.05 13.19
CA ARG A 201 7.71 -25.47 12.83
C ARG A 201 8.03 -26.30 14.07
N PRO A 202 7.86 -27.63 14.03
CA PRO A 202 8.27 -28.52 15.12
C PRO A 202 9.75 -28.42 15.49
N LEU A 203 10.09 -28.80 16.72
CA LEU A 203 11.47 -28.96 17.18
C LEU A 203 12.15 -30.12 16.43
N ASP A 204 13.11 -29.80 15.57
CA ASP A 204 14.07 -30.75 14.96
C ASP A 204 15.53 -30.28 15.17
N ASP A 205 16.51 -31.06 14.71
CA ASP A 205 17.93 -30.76 14.92
C ASP A 205 18.39 -29.47 14.21
N ASP A 206 17.80 -29.14 13.07
CA ASP A 206 18.07 -27.89 12.35
C ASP A 206 17.51 -26.68 13.14
N PHE A 207 16.29 -26.81 13.66
CA PHE A 207 15.66 -25.81 14.53
C PHE A 207 16.47 -25.61 15.82
N GLY A 208 16.94 -26.70 16.43
CA GLY A 208 17.83 -26.67 17.59
C GLY A 208 19.16 -25.99 17.30
N SER A 209 19.70 -26.14 16.09
CA SER A 209 20.92 -25.47 15.64
C SER A 209 20.71 -23.95 15.44
N GLU A 210 19.56 -23.54 14.91
CA GLU A 210 19.20 -22.14 14.76
C GLU A 210 18.92 -21.45 16.11
N LEU A 211 18.27 -22.14 17.06
CA LEU A 211 18.12 -21.65 18.43
C LEU A 211 19.47 -21.39 19.11
N ARG A 212 20.49 -22.23 18.86
CA ARG A 212 21.85 -21.98 19.37
C ARG A 212 22.44 -20.71 18.77
N GLU A 213 22.28 -20.48 17.47
CA GLU A 213 22.73 -19.25 16.80
C GLU A 213 22.02 -18.00 17.34
N LEU A 214 20.71 -18.06 17.56
CA LEU A 214 19.94 -17.01 18.22
C LEU A 214 20.39 -16.77 19.68
N SER A 215 20.76 -17.81 20.42
CA SER A 215 21.25 -17.68 21.80
C SER A 215 22.58 -16.94 21.92
N LEU A 216 23.46 -17.05 20.91
CA LEU A 216 24.68 -16.23 20.79
C LEU A 216 24.38 -14.74 20.54
N HIS A 217 23.13 -14.41 20.21
CA HIS A 217 22.63 -13.04 20.04
C HIS A 217 21.68 -12.61 21.18
N GLY A 218 21.63 -13.37 22.28
CA GLY A 218 20.89 -13.02 23.50
C GLY A 218 19.45 -13.51 23.55
N TRP A 219 19.01 -14.33 22.59
CA TRP A 219 17.66 -14.90 22.52
C TRP A 219 17.62 -16.30 23.12
N THR A 220 16.93 -16.50 24.23
CA THR A 220 17.01 -17.75 25.01
C THR A 220 15.74 -18.58 24.92
N ASN A 221 15.82 -19.86 25.31
CA ASN A 221 14.65 -20.75 25.35
C ASN A 221 13.54 -20.27 26.32
N ARG A 222 13.81 -19.31 27.22
CA ARG A 222 12.80 -18.69 28.09
C ARG A 222 11.88 -17.74 27.35
N ASP A 223 12.32 -17.28 26.19
CA ASP A 223 11.66 -16.25 25.38
C ASP A 223 10.75 -16.88 24.30
N ILE A 224 10.79 -18.21 24.17
CA ILE A 224 9.89 -19.01 23.33
C ILE A 224 8.49 -19.04 23.96
N LYS A 225 7.48 -18.61 23.20
CA LYS A 225 6.07 -18.79 23.55
C LYS A 225 5.50 -20.02 22.85
N TRP A 226 5.28 -21.07 23.64
CA TRP A 226 4.57 -22.27 23.18
C TRP A 226 3.07 -21.99 23.02
N PRO A 227 2.45 -22.29 21.86
CA PRO A 227 1.01 -22.08 21.63
C PRO A 227 0.13 -22.66 22.76
N ASP A 228 0.44 -23.89 23.21
CA ASP A 228 -0.30 -24.59 24.27
C ASP A 228 -0.33 -23.89 25.63
N HIS A 229 0.63 -22.99 25.88
CA HIS A 229 0.76 -22.26 27.14
C HIS A 229 0.10 -20.88 27.09
N VAL A 230 -0.39 -20.42 25.93
CA VAL A 230 -1.19 -19.18 25.80
C VAL A 230 -2.67 -19.46 26.15
N ARG A 231 -2.91 -20.05 27.34
CA ARG A 231 -4.26 -20.27 27.90
C ARG A 231 -4.81 -19.07 28.69
N GLU A 232 -4.31 -17.86 28.44
CA GLU A 232 -4.92 -16.63 28.95
C GLU A 232 -6.16 -16.28 28.12
N LYS A 233 -7.30 -16.14 28.80
CA LYS A 233 -8.66 -16.04 28.23
C LYS A 233 -9.00 -14.72 27.48
N SER A 234 -8.06 -14.11 26.76
CA SER A 234 -8.31 -12.83 26.08
C SER A 234 -7.61 -12.61 24.74
N GLN A 235 -7.07 -13.65 24.11
CA GLN A 235 -6.58 -13.58 22.73
C GLN A 235 -7.40 -14.51 21.85
N SER A 236 -8.47 -13.97 21.27
CA SER A 236 -8.99 -14.45 19.99
C SER A 236 -7.82 -14.57 19.01
N PHE A 237 -7.74 -15.67 18.26
CA PHE A 237 -6.73 -15.88 17.23
C PHE A 237 -6.54 -14.60 16.40
N ILE A 238 -5.27 -14.24 16.19
CA ILE A 238 -4.91 -12.95 15.61
C ILE A 238 -5.56 -12.88 14.22
N PRO A 239 -6.43 -11.88 13.93
CA PRO A 239 -7.06 -11.78 12.63
C PRO A 239 -5.99 -11.66 11.53
N VAL A 240 -6.32 -12.12 10.32
CA VAL A 240 -5.49 -12.05 9.11
C VAL A 240 -4.70 -10.74 9.08
N ARG A 241 -3.38 -10.85 9.25
CA ARG A 241 -2.45 -9.71 9.31
C ARG A 241 -1.86 -9.45 7.95
N ARG A 242 -1.51 -8.19 7.69
CA ARG A 242 -0.88 -7.77 6.44
C ARG A 242 0.55 -7.31 6.71
N ILE A 243 1.49 -7.67 5.84
CA ILE A 243 2.88 -7.20 5.99
C ILE A 243 2.90 -5.68 5.79
N GLY A 244 3.35 -4.95 6.80
CA GLY A 244 3.28 -3.48 6.80
C GLY A 244 1.97 -2.90 7.35
N ASP A 245 1.12 -3.72 7.98
CA ASP A 245 -0.02 -3.26 8.78
C ASP A 245 0.39 -2.34 9.95
N SER A 246 -0.59 -1.77 10.65
CA SER A 246 -0.39 -0.91 11.83
C SER A 246 0.33 -1.59 13.00
N SER A 247 0.46 -2.92 12.98
CA SER A 247 1.18 -3.73 13.96
C SER A 247 2.60 -4.11 13.51
N SER A 248 2.99 -3.78 12.28
CA SER A 248 4.31 -3.98 11.68
C SER A 248 5.17 -2.72 11.82
N LEU A 249 6.49 -2.87 11.77
CA LEU A 249 7.42 -1.74 11.68
C LEU A 249 8.06 -1.72 10.29
N VAL A 250 7.72 -0.69 9.51
CA VAL A 250 8.31 -0.45 8.18
C VAL A 250 9.32 0.69 8.27
N ILE A 251 10.51 0.48 7.72
CA ILE A 251 11.57 1.50 7.64
C ILE A 251 11.94 1.69 6.17
N ALA A 252 11.71 2.90 5.64
CA ALA A 252 12.14 3.27 4.31
C ALA A 252 13.66 3.50 4.28
N LEU A 253 14.36 2.77 3.42
CA LEU A 253 15.81 2.83 3.24
C LEU A 253 16.20 4.01 2.32
N ASP A 254 17.50 4.31 2.26
CA ASP A 254 18.04 5.32 1.35
C ASP A 254 18.13 4.78 -0.09
N THR A 255 17.48 5.43 -1.04
CA THR A 255 17.43 5.04 -2.47
C THR A 255 18.19 6.01 -3.38
N ASN A 256 18.85 7.05 -2.86
CA ASN A 256 19.42 8.15 -3.66
C ASN A 256 20.45 7.73 -4.74
N SER A 257 21.06 6.55 -4.61
CA SER A 257 22.04 6.02 -5.56
C SER A 257 21.68 4.63 -6.11
N VAL A 258 20.51 4.11 -5.76
CA VAL A 258 20.03 2.79 -6.21
C VAL A 258 19.18 2.99 -7.46
N VAL A 259 19.37 2.18 -8.50
CA VAL A 259 18.56 2.27 -9.73
C VAL A 259 17.12 1.85 -9.40
N PRO A 260 16.10 2.72 -9.53
CA PRO A 260 14.72 2.36 -9.24
C PRO A 260 14.19 1.39 -10.30
N GLN A 261 13.47 0.37 -9.85
CA GLN A 261 12.96 -0.72 -10.67
C GLN A 261 11.44 -0.66 -10.84
N ALA A 262 10.94 -1.26 -11.93
CA ALA A 262 9.55 -1.12 -12.37
C ALA A 262 8.53 -1.98 -11.61
N VAL A 263 8.97 -2.72 -10.58
CA VAL A 263 8.11 -3.53 -9.70
C VAL A 263 7.93 -2.79 -8.37
N PRO A 264 6.82 -2.04 -8.16
CA PRO A 264 6.57 -1.38 -6.88
C PRO A 264 6.36 -2.37 -5.71
N ASP A 265 6.47 -1.83 -4.49
CA ASP A 265 6.55 -2.60 -3.22
C ASP A 265 5.31 -3.45 -2.87
N TYR A 266 4.24 -3.28 -3.65
CA TYR A 266 2.93 -3.86 -3.48
C TYR A 266 2.95 -5.38 -3.23
N VAL A 267 3.83 -6.13 -3.90
CA VAL A 267 3.91 -7.59 -3.76
C VAL A 267 4.18 -8.02 -2.31
N ILE A 268 5.00 -7.26 -1.59
CA ILE A 268 5.36 -7.56 -0.21
C ILE A 268 4.41 -6.84 0.75
N GLU A 269 4.14 -5.56 0.53
CA GLU A 269 3.25 -4.78 1.41
C GLU A 269 1.78 -5.20 1.37
N PHE A 270 1.37 -6.06 0.43
CA PHE A 270 0.00 -6.57 0.31
C PHE A 270 -0.14 -8.08 0.56
N SER A 271 0.95 -8.76 0.95
CA SER A 271 0.91 -10.15 1.41
C SER A 271 0.19 -10.23 2.78
N GLN A 272 -0.77 -11.15 2.93
CA GLN A 272 -1.48 -11.39 4.20
C GLN A 272 -1.21 -12.78 4.77
N PHE A 273 -1.10 -12.88 6.09
CA PHE A 273 -0.78 -14.11 6.81
C PHE A 273 -1.57 -14.21 8.11
N GLU A 274 -1.80 -15.43 8.57
CA GLU A 274 -2.47 -15.77 9.84
C GLU A 274 -1.58 -16.74 10.63
N ILE A 275 -1.47 -16.56 11.94
CA ILE A 275 -0.82 -17.55 12.81
C ILE A 275 -1.92 -18.40 13.45
N SER A 276 -2.05 -19.63 12.99
CA SER A 276 -2.87 -20.67 13.60
C SER A 276 -2.06 -21.47 14.63
N GLY A 277 -2.73 -22.24 15.49
CA GLY A 277 -2.07 -23.09 16.47
C GLY A 277 -1.17 -24.17 15.85
N ASP A 278 -1.46 -24.55 14.60
CA ASP A 278 -0.75 -25.59 13.84
C ASP A 278 0.32 -25.00 12.88
N GLY A 279 0.51 -23.67 12.85
CA GLY A 279 1.50 -22.98 12.00
C GLY A 279 0.99 -21.71 11.32
N LEU A 280 1.82 -21.11 10.47
CA LEU A 280 1.42 -19.98 9.61
C LEU A 280 0.56 -20.47 8.43
N GLN A 281 -0.60 -19.84 8.23
CA GLN A 281 -1.41 -19.96 7.02
C GLN A 281 -1.34 -18.64 6.24
N PHE A 282 -1.36 -18.70 4.91
CA PHE A 282 -1.13 -17.55 4.04
C PHE A 282 -2.32 -17.33 3.10
N ASN A 283 -2.75 -16.08 2.96
CA ASN A 283 -3.84 -15.70 2.06
C ASN A 283 -3.40 -14.49 1.21
N THR A 284 -3.53 -14.59 -0.10
CA THR A 284 -3.36 -13.46 -1.03
C THR A 284 -4.67 -13.21 -1.75
N GLY A 285 -5.21 -12.00 -1.61
CA GLY A 285 -6.43 -11.56 -2.28
C GLY A 285 -6.47 -10.03 -2.35
N ILE A 286 -6.80 -9.49 -3.52
CA ILE A 286 -6.78 -8.04 -3.77
C ILE A 286 -7.91 -7.67 -4.75
N THR A 287 -8.92 -6.91 -4.34
CA THR A 287 -10.21 -6.79 -5.06
C THR A 287 -10.84 -5.37 -5.19
N GLY A 288 -11.29 -4.95 -6.39
CA GLY A 288 -11.85 -3.60 -6.59
C GLY A 288 -12.01 -2.99 -8.02
N PHE A 289 -13.14 -2.32 -8.32
CA PHE A 289 -13.56 -1.83 -9.65
C PHE A 289 -12.82 -0.59 -10.24
N GLY A 290 -11.57 -0.76 -10.70
CA GLY A 290 -10.74 0.33 -11.23
C GLY A 290 -10.75 0.51 -12.75
N GLN A 291 -11.19 1.68 -13.22
CA GLN A 291 -10.96 2.16 -14.60
C GLN A 291 -9.45 2.44 -14.76
N ASN A 292 -8.82 2.03 -15.87
CA ASN A 292 -7.36 1.93 -15.87
C ASN A 292 -6.65 2.01 -17.24
N GLN A 293 -6.48 3.24 -17.77
CA GLN A 293 -5.24 3.81 -18.35
C GLN A 293 -5.46 5.09 -19.21
N GLY A 294 -4.41 5.91 -19.32
CA GLY A 294 -4.30 7.09 -20.19
C GLY A 294 -3.74 8.31 -19.45
N LEU A 295 -2.41 8.50 -19.47
CA LEU A 295 -1.62 9.58 -18.81
C LEU A 295 -1.79 9.70 -17.27
N GLY A 296 -0.71 9.43 -16.50
CA GLY A 296 -0.57 9.80 -15.06
C GLY A 296 -0.55 8.65 -14.02
N GLN A 297 -0.98 7.45 -14.39
CA GLN A 297 -0.70 6.12 -13.81
C GLN A 297 -0.76 5.73 -12.30
N PHE A 298 -0.72 6.62 -11.30
CA PHE A 298 -0.60 6.19 -9.87
C PHE A 298 -1.76 6.70 -8.99
N GLY A 299 -2.83 5.90 -8.83
CA GLY A 299 -3.79 6.15 -7.73
C GLY A 299 -5.15 5.45 -7.76
N GLN A 300 -5.71 5.07 -8.92
CA GLN A 300 -6.94 4.24 -8.93
C GLN A 300 -6.63 2.76 -8.66
N ASP A 301 -5.50 2.25 -9.15
CA ASP A 301 -5.02 0.91 -8.79
C ASP A 301 -4.70 0.83 -7.29
N ASP A 302 -4.05 1.84 -6.71
CA ASP A 302 -3.72 1.90 -5.29
C ASP A 302 -4.98 1.92 -4.39
N PHE A 303 -6.03 2.64 -4.80
CA PHE A 303 -7.36 2.59 -4.15
C PHE A 303 -7.93 1.17 -4.17
N TRP A 304 -7.95 0.53 -5.35
CA TRP A 304 -8.47 -0.84 -5.50
C TRP A 304 -7.49 -1.94 -5.13
N GLN A 305 -6.33 -1.58 -4.61
CA GLN A 305 -5.41 -2.44 -3.91
C GLN A 305 -5.60 -2.28 -2.40
N SER A 306 -5.71 -1.08 -1.82
CA SER A 306 -6.07 -0.95 -0.41
C SER A 306 -7.45 -1.55 -0.10
N PHE A 307 -8.47 -1.33 -0.94
CA PHE A 307 -9.89 -1.66 -0.66
C PHE A 307 -10.14 -3.14 -0.25
N SER A 308 -10.36 -4.03 -1.22
CA SER A 308 -9.43 -5.11 -1.45
C SER A 308 -8.81 -5.83 -0.23
N GLN A 309 -7.78 -5.24 0.39
CA GLN A 309 -6.98 -5.86 1.45
C GLN A 309 -7.52 -5.61 2.85
N ASN A 310 -8.41 -4.63 2.99
CA ASN A 310 -9.04 -4.26 4.26
C ASN A 310 -10.45 -4.88 4.40
N THR A 311 -10.96 -5.56 3.37
CA THR A 311 -12.23 -6.31 3.41
C THR A 311 -12.04 -7.76 3.88
N ALA A 312 -13.06 -8.30 4.55
CA ALA A 312 -13.02 -9.62 5.19
C ALA A 312 -12.87 -10.80 4.20
N PRO A 313 -12.32 -11.97 4.63
CA PRO A 313 -11.98 -13.11 3.78
C PRO A 313 -13.19 -13.96 3.30
N THR A 314 -14.34 -13.34 3.05
CA THR A 314 -15.57 -14.01 2.57
C THR A 314 -16.17 -13.34 1.34
N TRP A 315 -15.40 -12.49 0.66
CA TRP A 315 -15.89 -11.57 -0.35
C TRP A 315 -15.27 -11.88 -1.71
N SER A 316 -16.11 -12.12 -2.71
CA SER A 316 -15.73 -12.15 -4.13
C SER A 316 -16.13 -10.82 -4.77
N PHE A 317 -15.30 -10.31 -5.66
CA PHE A 317 -15.45 -8.96 -6.19
C PHE A 317 -15.23 -8.95 -7.68
N LEU A 318 -15.75 -7.92 -8.34
CA LEU A 318 -15.74 -7.73 -9.77
C LEU A 318 -15.01 -6.40 -10.07
N ARG A 319 -14.50 -6.23 -11.30
CA ARG A 319 -13.64 -5.10 -11.70
C ARG A 319 -13.77 -4.84 -13.21
N THR A 320 -13.42 -3.66 -13.71
CA THR A 320 -13.53 -3.31 -15.16
C THR A 320 -12.37 -2.41 -15.63
N LYS A 321 -11.47 -2.93 -16.48
CA LYS A 321 -10.22 -2.26 -16.93
C LYS A 321 -10.40 -1.54 -18.28
N ALA A 322 -9.61 -0.48 -18.57
CA ALA A 322 -9.77 0.32 -19.80
C ALA A 322 -8.47 0.91 -20.37
N LYS A 323 -7.89 0.35 -21.45
CA LYS A 323 -6.57 0.75 -21.97
C LYS A 323 -6.60 1.34 -23.39
N GLU A 324 -5.93 2.47 -23.57
CA GLU A 324 -5.62 3.10 -24.86
C GLU A 324 -4.36 2.52 -25.54
N PHE A 325 -4.37 2.42 -26.86
CA PHE A 325 -3.19 2.63 -27.72
C PHE A 325 -3.59 2.82 -29.21
N SER A 326 -3.30 3.98 -29.79
CA SER A 326 -3.23 4.28 -31.25
C SER A 326 -4.45 4.01 -32.16
N SER A 327 -5.52 3.38 -31.70
CA SER A 327 -6.82 3.30 -32.38
C SER A 327 -7.94 3.21 -31.34
N PRO A 328 -9.13 3.80 -31.60
CA PRO A 328 -10.20 3.86 -30.61
C PRO A 328 -10.91 2.50 -30.42
N ALA A 329 -11.44 2.29 -29.20
CA ALA A 329 -12.16 1.12 -28.71
C ALA A 329 -11.32 -0.15 -28.40
N LEU A 330 -11.84 -0.97 -27.46
CA LEU A 330 -11.43 -2.34 -27.04
C LEU A 330 -10.56 -2.54 -25.77
N CYS A 331 -11.17 -2.33 -24.60
CA CYS A 331 -10.65 -2.55 -23.23
C CYS A 331 -10.71 -4.00 -22.66
N HIS A 332 -9.63 -4.81 -22.58
CA HIS A 332 -9.72 -6.25 -22.13
C HIS A 332 -9.75 -6.54 -20.61
N CYS A 333 -10.33 -7.69 -20.21
CA CYS A 333 -10.53 -8.16 -18.82
C CYS A 333 -10.72 -9.71 -18.73
N TYR A 334 -10.32 -10.37 -17.62
CA TYR A 334 -10.32 -11.85 -17.40
C TYR A 334 -10.32 -12.29 -15.92
N ILE A 335 -11.25 -13.12 -15.39
CA ILE A 335 -11.11 -13.85 -14.08
C ILE A 335 -11.92 -15.18 -14.01
N THR A 336 -11.61 -16.02 -13.01
CA THR A 336 -12.25 -17.25 -12.48
C THR A 336 -12.69 -17.21 -10.97
N THR A 337 -13.53 -18.16 -10.52
CA THR A 337 -13.74 -18.65 -9.11
C THR A 337 -14.13 -20.15 -9.11
N SER A 338 -14.18 -20.91 -8.00
CA SER A 338 -13.58 -20.79 -6.67
C SER A 338 -13.58 -22.13 -5.93
N SER A 339 -12.39 -22.64 -5.62
CA SER A 339 -12.08 -23.41 -4.39
C SER A 339 -10.72 -22.95 -3.83
N GLU A 340 -10.30 -21.77 -4.29
CA GLU A 340 -9.06 -21.03 -4.16
C GLU A 340 -9.45 -19.56 -4.42
N TRP A 341 -8.75 -18.59 -3.83
CA TRP A 341 -9.09 -17.16 -3.87
C TRP A 341 -8.83 -16.52 -5.24
N ARG A 342 -9.83 -15.87 -5.83
CA ARG A 342 -9.76 -15.35 -7.20
C ARG A 342 -10.67 -14.09 -7.35
N ASP A 343 -10.08 -12.89 -7.45
CA ASP A 343 -10.73 -11.56 -7.72
C ASP A 343 -11.29 -11.51 -9.16
N PHE A 344 -12.42 -10.82 -9.57
CA PHE A 344 -13.02 -10.69 -10.97
C PHE A 344 -12.81 -9.46 -11.90
N PHE A 345 -12.74 -9.63 -13.25
CA PHE A 345 -12.48 -8.59 -14.30
C PHE A 345 -13.43 -8.75 -15.51
N TYR A 346 -14.14 -7.69 -15.92
CA TYR A 346 -15.02 -7.63 -17.10
C TYR A 346 -14.76 -6.43 -18.02
N LYS A 347 -14.89 -6.66 -19.34
CA LYS A 347 -14.67 -5.66 -20.40
C LYS A 347 -15.97 -4.90 -20.65
N VAL A 348 -15.97 -3.59 -20.44
CA VAL A 348 -17.09 -2.72 -20.79
C VAL A 348 -16.61 -1.29 -21.03
N ASP A 349 -17.14 -0.62 -22.07
CA ASP A 349 -17.11 0.83 -22.11
C ASP A 349 -18.34 1.35 -21.35
N LEU A 350 -18.11 2.13 -20.30
CA LEU A 350 -19.17 2.67 -19.46
C LEU A 350 -19.94 3.83 -20.13
N ALA A 351 -19.48 4.31 -21.29
CA ALA A 351 -20.28 5.16 -22.16
C ALA A 351 -21.36 4.38 -22.95
N GLU A 352 -21.23 3.06 -23.09
CA GLU A 352 -22.12 2.24 -23.91
C GLU A 352 -23.16 1.50 -23.05
N SER A 353 -24.42 1.95 -23.09
CA SER A 353 -25.50 1.35 -22.31
C SER A 353 -25.78 -0.13 -22.61
N GLU A 354 -25.59 -0.56 -23.88
CA GLU A 354 -25.69 -1.97 -24.28
C GLU A 354 -24.57 -2.81 -23.68
N GLY A 355 -23.34 -2.27 -23.66
CA GLY A 355 -22.19 -2.87 -22.99
C GLY A 355 -22.44 -3.07 -21.49
N ILE A 356 -23.04 -2.08 -20.82
CA ILE A 356 -23.44 -2.18 -19.41
C ILE A 356 -24.51 -3.25 -19.16
N SER A 357 -25.45 -3.46 -20.09
CA SER A 357 -26.42 -4.57 -19.94
C SER A 357 -25.76 -5.92 -20.17
N SER A 358 -25.06 -6.08 -21.30
CA SER A 358 -24.39 -7.32 -21.67
C SER A 358 -23.43 -7.80 -20.58
N VAL A 359 -22.61 -6.89 -20.03
CA VAL A 359 -21.68 -7.22 -18.95
C VAL A 359 -22.41 -7.58 -17.65
N ALA A 360 -23.55 -6.96 -17.35
CA ALA A 360 -24.32 -7.27 -16.15
C ALA A 360 -25.06 -8.62 -16.26
N ASP A 361 -25.53 -8.97 -17.46
CA ASP A 361 -26.06 -10.30 -17.77
C ASP A 361 -24.97 -11.36 -17.61
N GLN A 362 -23.79 -11.12 -18.19
CA GLN A 362 -22.63 -12.02 -18.09
C GLN A 362 -22.19 -12.22 -16.63
N ILE A 363 -22.08 -11.16 -15.84
CA ILE A 363 -21.76 -11.22 -14.40
C ILE A 363 -22.80 -12.05 -13.63
N ARG A 364 -24.10 -11.92 -13.98
CA ARG A 364 -25.18 -12.69 -13.35
C ARG A 364 -25.16 -14.17 -13.73
N GLU A 365 -24.76 -14.50 -14.95
CA GLU A 365 -24.60 -15.88 -15.42
C GLU A 365 -23.38 -16.54 -14.76
N ASP A 366 -22.24 -15.86 -14.77
CA ASP A 366 -20.97 -16.42 -14.29
C ASP A 366 -20.91 -16.53 -12.74
N HIS A 367 -21.55 -15.61 -11.98
CA HIS A 367 -21.40 -15.52 -10.51
C HIS A 367 -22.70 -15.35 -9.71
N GLY A 368 -23.83 -15.18 -10.40
CA GLY A 368 -25.04 -14.69 -9.76
C GLY A 368 -24.97 -13.20 -9.43
N ASN A 369 -25.79 -12.78 -8.46
CA ASN A 369 -26.07 -11.36 -8.26
C ASN A 369 -25.13 -10.71 -7.23
N PRO A 370 -24.42 -9.61 -7.56
CA PRO A 370 -23.57 -8.89 -6.62
C PRO A 370 -24.34 -8.37 -5.40
N THR A 371 -23.72 -8.46 -4.22
CA THR A 371 -24.24 -7.88 -2.97
C THR A 371 -23.76 -6.44 -2.75
N VAL A 372 -22.61 -6.06 -3.31
CA VAL A 372 -22.07 -4.70 -3.23
C VAL A 372 -21.70 -4.18 -4.61
N LEU A 373 -22.14 -2.96 -4.92
CA LEU A 373 -21.81 -2.21 -6.14
C LEU A 373 -21.08 -0.93 -5.74
N ILE A 374 -20.00 -0.59 -6.44
CA ILE A 374 -19.20 0.61 -6.16
C ILE A 374 -18.96 1.38 -7.46
N ASN A 375 -19.72 2.45 -7.63
CA ASN A 375 -19.62 3.36 -8.77
C ASN A 375 -18.44 4.31 -8.55
N ASN A 376 -17.24 3.86 -8.93
CA ASN A 376 -15.98 4.61 -8.82
C ASN A 376 -15.51 5.25 -10.13
N ALA A 377 -15.82 4.63 -11.27
CA ALA A 377 -15.27 5.01 -12.56
C ALA A 377 -15.52 6.50 -12.86
N GLY A 378 -14.53 7.12 -13.51
CA GLY A 378 -14.63 8.50 -13.93
C GLY A 378 -13.29 9.17 -14.20
N PHE A 379 -13.35 10.18 -15.05
CA PHE A 379 -12.23 11.00 -15.50
C PHE A 379 -12.57 12.48 -15.39
N ALA A 380 -11.58 13.35 -15.63
CA ALA A 380 -11.70 14.80 -15.61
C ALA A 380 -10.53 15.42 -16.40
N GLU A 381 -10.74 16.58 -17.00
CA GLU A 381 -9.74 17.43 -17.62
C GLU A 381 -9.96 18.86 -17.13
N ILE A 382 -8.89 19.65 -17.00
CA ILE A 382 -9.00 21.05 -16.58
C ILE A 382 -9.24 21.89 -17.83
N THR A 383 -10.50 22.13 -18.17
CA THR A 383 -10.90 22.84 -19.39
C THR A 383 -12.06 23.81 -19.13
N SER A 384 -12.16 24.88 -19.93
CA SER A 384 -13.30 25.79 -19.88
C SER A 384 -14.48 25.23 -20.68
N ILE A 385 -15.70 25.71 -20.38
CA ILE A 385 -16.91 25.30 -21.12
C ILE A 385 -16.86 25.68 -22.61
N LEU A 386 -16.02 26.65 -23.00
CA LEU A 386 -15.86 27.07 -24.40
C LEU A 386 -14.78 26.27 -25.13
N ASP A 387 -13.83 25.70 -24.40
CA ASP A 387 -12.70 24.92 -24.94
C ASP A 387 -12.99 23.40 -24.91
N SER A 388 -13.96 22.97 -24.10
CA SER A 388 -14.40 21.57 -24.00
C SER A 388 -15.20 21.14 -25.23
N SER A 389 -14.80 20.03 -25.86
CA SER A 389 -15.52 19.47 -27.01
C SER A 389 -16.82 18.78 -26.60
N GLU A 390 -17.85 18.81 -27.47
CA GLU A 390 -19.13 18.14 -27.18
C GLU A 390 -18.97 16.62 -26.97
N SER A 391 -18.09 15.97 -27.74
CA SER A 391 -17.80 14.53 -27.61
C SER A 391 -17.17 14.19 -26.25
N TYR A 392 -16.26 15.04 -25.76
CA TYR A 392 -15.73 14.94 -24.40
C TYR A 392 -16.84 15.10 -23.35
N LEU A 393 -17.64 16.17 -23.45
CA LEU A 393 -18.73 16.45 -22.49
C LEU A 393 -19.73 15.29 -22.40
N ARG A 394 -20.15 14.72 -23.54
CA ARG A 394 -21.03 13.55 -23.56
C ARG A 394 -20.39 12.38 -22.82
N LYS A 395 -19.19 11.97 -23.23
CA LYS A 395 -18.45 10.85 -22.61
C LYS A 395 -18.22 11.04 -21.11
N LEU A 396 -17.97 12.29 -20.67
CA LEU A 396 -17.79 12.64 -19.27
C LEU A 396 -19.07 12.39 -18.46
N PHE A 397 -20.21 12.86 -18.95
CA PHE A 397 -21.52 12.63 -18.32
C PHE A 397 -21.92 11.15 -18.38
N ASP A 398 -21.67 10.48 -19.49
CA ASP A 398 -22.00 9.07 -19.66
C ASP A 398 -21.23 8.20 -18.64
N VAL A 399 -19.92 8.40 -18.50
CA VAL A 399 -19.09 7.61 -17.57
C VAL A 399 -19.23 8.06 -16.11
N ASN A 400 -19.13 9.36 -15.81
CA ASN A 400 -19.07 9.83 -14.41
C ASN A 400 -20.44 9.82 -13.72
N LEU A 401 -21.55 9.77 -14.48
CA LEU A 401 -22.91 9.89 -13.95
C LEU A 401 -23.85 8.80 -14.49
N LEU A 402 -24.06 8.71 -15.81
CA LEU A 402 -25.09 7.83 -16.37
C LEU A 402 -24.79 6.34 -16.12
N ALA A 403 -23.52 5.94 -16.21
CA ALA A 403 -23.06 4.59 -15.91
C ALA A 403 -23.48 4.14 -14.50
N ALA A 404 -23.43 5.03 -13.50
CA ALA A 404 -23.85 4.72 -12.14
C ALA A 404 -25.37 4.43 -12.03
N TYR A 405 -26.19 5.17 -12.79
CA TYR A 405 -27.63 4.87 -12.91
C TYR A 405 -27.86 3.51 -13.59
N LEU A 406 -27.16 3.24 -14.70
CA LEU A 406 -27.35 2.03 -15.50
C LEU A 406 -26.87 0.77 -14.75
N LEU A 407 -25.67 0.79 -14.15
CA LEU A 407 -25.16 -0.29 -13.30
C LEU A 407 -26.06 -0.53 -12.08
N THR A 408 -26.55 0.54 -11.45
CA THR A 408 -27.52 0.41 -10.36
C THR A 408 -28.80 -0.26 -10.86
N LYS A 409 -29.39 0.20 -11.97
CA LYS A 409 -30.60 -0.40 -12.57
C LYS A 409 -30.43 -1.89 -12.88
N GLN A 410 -29.22 -2.32 -13.25
CA GLN A 410 -28.91 -3.72 -13.51
C GLN A 410 -28.89 -4.59 -12.23
N PHE A 411 -28.21 -4.16 -11.16
CA PHE A 411 -27.99 -5.04 -9.99
C PHE A 411 -29.00 -4.82 -8.86
N LEU A 412 -29.59 -3.63 -8.74
CA LEU A 412 -30.54 -3.24 -7.69
C LEU A 412 -31.77 -4.16 -7.55
N PRO A 413 -32.41 -4.70 -8.62
CA PRO A 413 -33.58 -5.58 -8.48
C PRO A 413 -33.31 -6.81 -7.61
N SER A 414 -32.09 -7.35 -7.66
CA SER A 414 -31.68 -8.49 -6.85
C SER A 414 -31.47 -8.12 -5.38
N MET A 415 -30.89 -6.94 -5.11
CA MET A 415 -30.67 -6.41 -3.77
C MET A 415 -32.00 -6.09 -3.08
N ILE A 416 -32.96 -5.51 -3.82
CA ILE A 416 -34.34 -5.29 -3.35
C ILE A 416 -35.01 -6.62 -3.03
N LYS A 417 -34.97 -7.60 -3.94
CA LYS A 417 -35.61 -8.92 -3.73
C LYS A 417 -35.08 -9.67 -2.51
N ARG A 418 -33.80 -9.47 -2.17
CA ARG A 418 -33.14 -10.05 -0.99
C ARG A 418 -33.27 -9.16 0.26
N ASP A 419 -33.72 -7.91 0.09
CA ASP A 419 -33.60 -6.80 1.05
C ASP A 419 -32.21 -6.82 1.73
N HIS A 420 -31.18 -6.83 0.90
CA HIS A 420 -29.78 -6.85 1.32
C HIS A 420 -28.88 -6.44 0.16
N GLY A 421 -27.99 -5.47 0.42
CA GLY A 421 -26.92 -5.06 -0.48
C GLY A 421 -26.36 -3.71 -0.10
N HIS A 422 -25.33 -3.22 -0.81
CA HIS A 422 -24.72 -1.91 -0.57
C HIS A 422 -24.28 -1.25 -1.87
N ILE A 423 -24.73 -0.01 -2.11
CA ILE A 423 -24.33 0.77 -3.29
C ILE A 423 -23.50 1.98 -2.85
N PHE A 424 -22.24 2.02 -3.30
CA PHE A 424 -21.33 3.14 -3.09
C PHE A 424 -21.25 4.03 -4.33
N ASN A 425 -21.24 5.34 -4.13
CA ASN A 425 -20.98 6.33 -5.18
C ASN A 425 -19.75 7.16 -4.80
N ILE A 426 -18.70 7.13 -5.63
CA ILE A 426 -17.50 7.95 -5.42
C ILE A 426 -17.70 9.31 -6.09
N ALA A 427 -18.21 10.26 -5.30
CA ALA A 427 -18.45 11.64 -5.68
C ALA A 427 -17.15 12.47 -5.58
N SER A 428 -17.23 13.71 -5.12
CA SER A 428 -16.09 14.59 -4.88
C SER A 428 -16.47 15.69 -3.89
N GLN A 429 -15.49 16.41 -3.32
CA GLN A 429 -15.76 17.72 -2.71
C GLN A 429 -16.22 18.76 -3.75
N ALA A 430 -15.92 18.56 -5.04
CA ALA A 430 -16.49 19.35 -6.14
C ALA A 430 -18.04 19.26 -6.20
N SER A 431 -18.65 18.23 -5.60
CA SER A 431 -20.11 18.18 -5.42
C SER A 431 -20.64 19.36 -4.58
N PHE A 432 -19.87 19.85 -3.60
CA PHE A 432 -20.31 20.94 -2.71
C PHE A 432 -19.98 22.34 -3.26
N ALA A 433 -18.87 22.46 -3.98
CA ALA A 433 -18.44 23.70 -4.60
C ALA A 433 -17.82 23.43 -5.99
N THR A 434 -18.60 23.60 -7.05
CA THR A 434 -18.11 23.62 -8.44
C THR A 434 -17.19 24.82 -8.67
N GLN A 435 -16.14 24.65 -9.48
CA GLN A 435 -15.14 25.69 -9.77
C GLN A 435 -15.08 26.01 -11.26
N ALA A 436 -14.56 27.20 -11.60
CA ALA A 436 -14.10 27.47 -12.97
C ALA A 436 -13.06 26.41 -13.43
N THR A 437 -13.04 26.16 -14.74
CA THR A 437 -12.26 25.12 -15.44
C THR A 437 -12.42 23.69 -14.90
N ASN A 438 -13.54 23.41 -14.23
CA ASN A 438 -13.93 22.10 -13.69
C ASN A 438 -15.47 21.97 -13.60
N VAL A 439 -16.18 22.72 -14.47
CA VAL A 439 -17.63 22.97 -14.36
C VAL A 439 -18.45 21.73 -14.73
N ASP A 440 -18.02 21.06 -15.79
CA ASP A 440 -18.54 19.81 -16.33
C ASP A 440 -18.33 18.65 -15.34
N TYR A 441 -17.09 18.39 -14.90
CA TYR A 441 -16.79 17.38 -13.89
C TYR A 441 -17.57 17.65 -12.59
N GLY A 442 -17.54 18.88 -12.09
CA GLY A 442 -18.30 19.28 -10.91
C GLY A 442 -19.80 19.01 -11.09
N SER A 443 -20.37 19.29 -12.26
CA SER A 443 -21.76 18.97 -12.59
C SER A 443 -22.05 17.47 -12.53
N THR A 444 -21.16 16.61 -13.07
CA THR A 444 -21.33 15.15 -12.95
C THR A 444 -21.30 14.68 -11.49
N LYS A 445 -20.40 15.23 -10.65
CA LYS A 445 -20.29 14.87 -9.23
C LYS A 445 -21.40 15.49 -8.37
N VAL A 446 -21.98 16.63 -8.76
CA VAL A 446 -23.23 17.16 -8.19
C VAL A 446 -24.40 16.23 -8.50
N GLY A 447 -24.54 15.79 -9.75
CA GLY A 447 -25.58 14.86 -10.19
C GLY A 447 -25.48 13.49 -9.50
N LEU A 448 -24.26 13.01 -9.27
CA LEU A 448 -24.03 11.72 -8.61
C LEU A 448 -24.39 11.75 -7.10
N LEU A 449 -24.24 12.91 -6.45
CA LEU A 449 -24.75 13.13 -5.09
C LEU A 449 -26.29 13.16 -5.06
N ALA A 450 -26.92 13.89 -5.98
CA ALA A 450 -28.39 13.92 -6.08
C ALA A 450 -28.99 12.54 -6.38
N PHE A 451 -28.32 11.75 -7.24
CA PHE A 451 -28.66 10.34 -7.48
C PHE A 451 -28.62 9.51 -6.21
N HIS A 452 -27.53 9.62 -5.43
CA HIS A 452 -27.37 8.91 -4.16
C HIS A 452 -28.49 9.25 -3.16
N GLU A 453 -28.80 10.55 -3.01
CA GLU A 453 -29.86 11.05 -2.13
C GLU A 453 -31.24 10.50 -2.54
N GLY A 454 -31.57 10.58 -3.83
CA GLY A 454 -32.84 10.06 -4.38
C GLY A 454 -32.99 8.55 -4.25
N LEU A 455 -31.95 7.78 -4.60
CA LEU A 455 -31.93 6.31 -4.49
C LEU A 455 -32.19 5.84 -3.06
N GLY A 456 -31.66 6.54 -2.05
CA GLY A 456 -31.94 6.26 -0.64
C GLY A 456 -33.41 6.44 -0.26
N GLN A 457 -34.11 7.41 -0.85
CA GLN A 457 -35.56 7.60 -0.66
C GLN A 457 -36.36 6.51 -1.37
N GLU A 458 -36.00 6.16 -2.62
CA GLU A 458 -36.70 5.10 -3.37
C GLU A 458 -36.58 3.74 -2.66
N LEU A 459 -35.37 3.36 -2.20
CA LEU A 459 -35.13 2.15 -1.43
C LEU A 459 -36.05 2.05 -0.20
N ARG A 460 -36.22 3.15 0.52
CA ARG A 460 -37.03 3.19 1.74
C ARG A 460 -38.53 3.18 1.48
N TYR A 461 -39.02 3.99 0.54
CA TYR A 461 -40.45 4.28 0.40
C TYR A 461 -41.12 3.64 -0.81
N ILE A 462 -40.39 3.44 -1.91
CA ILE A 462 -40.91 2.82 -3.14
C ILE A 462 -40.67 1.31 -3.12
N TYR A 463 -39.40 0.91 -3.00
CA TYR A 463 -38.99 -0.50 -3.05
C TYR A 463 -39.14 -1.25 -1.72
N LYS A 464 -39.33 -0.52 -0.61
CA LYS A 464 -39.50 -1.06 0.75
C LYS A 464 -38.39 -2.03 1.16
N ALA A 465 -37.16 -1.74 0.76
CA ALA A 465 -35.96 -2.53 1.00
C ALA A 465 -34.97 -1.78 1.91
N PRO A 466 -35.31 -1.55 3.20
CA PRO A 466 -34.56 -0.69 4.12
C PRO A 466 -33.22 -1.29 4.58
N ARG A 467 -32.88 -2.53 4.21
CA ARG A 467 -31.57 -3.15 4.47
C ARG A 467 -30.64 -3.12 3.26
N VAL A 468 -31.09 -2.65 2.10
CA VAL A 468 -30.17 -2.20 1.03
C VAL A 468 -29.60 -0.85 1.46
N ARG A 469 -28.28 -0.78 1.60
CA ARG A 469 -27.54 0.41 2.05
C ARG A 469 -27.08 1.22 0.84
N THR A 470 -26.98 2.52 1.04
CA THR A 470 -26.25 3.41 0.13
C THR A 470 -25.13 4.11 0.90
N SER A 471 -24.04 4.43 0.22
CA SER A 471 -23.00 5.32 0.76
C SER A 471 -22.45 6.22 -0.33
N VAL A 472 -22.00 7.41 0.05
CA VAL A 472 -21.38 8.37 -0.87
C VAL A 472 -20.08 8.86 -0.27
N VAL A 473 -19.05 8.92 -1.10
CA VAL A 473 -17.71 9.33 -0.70
C VAL A 473 -17.39 10.65 -1.38
N HIS A 474 -16.88 11.62 -0.63
CA HIS A 474 -16.43 12.92 -1.10
C HIS A 474 -14.92 13.07 -0.88
N PRO A 475 -14.09 12.54 -1.78
CA PRO A 475 -12.66 12.80 -1.78
C PRO A 475 -12.37 14.28 -2.11
N SER A 476 -11.36 14.82 -1.44
CA SER A 476 -10.63 16.03 -1.83
C SER A 476 -9.61 15.69 -2.92
N TRP A 477 -8.53 16.48 -3.06
CA TRP A 477 -7.41 16.15 -3.94
C TRP A 477 -6.74 14.84 -3.51
N ILE A 478 -6.91 13.78 -4.31
CA ILE A 478 -6.30 12.46 -4.08
C ILE A 478 -5.12 12.27 -5.03
N ARG A 479 -4.01 11.72 -4.53
CA ARG A 479 -2.82 11.42 -5.34
C ARG A 479 -3.17 10.36 -6.38
N THR A 480 -3.46 10.84 -7.58
CA THR A 480 -3.94 10.05 -8.72
C THR A 480 -3.40 10.62 -10.02
N ALA A 481 -3.46 9.83 -11.09
CA ALA A 481 -3.20 10.25 -12.46
C ALA A 481 -3.84 11.61 -12.81
N MET A 482 -5.13 11.77 -12.50
CA MET A 482 -5.93 12.99 -12.69
C MET A 482 -5.35 14.24 -12.03
N THR A 483 -4.53 14.08 -10.98
CA THR A 483 -3.87 15.18 -10.25
C THR A 483 -2.36 15.27 -10.51
N ALA A 484 -1.78 14.31 -11.25
CA ALA A 484 -0.33 14.09 -11.26
C ALA A 484 0.46 15.31 -11.74
N GLU A 485 -0.01 16.01 -12.77
CA GLU A 485 0.61 17.24 -13.27
C GLU A 485 0.54 18.39 -12.27
N MET A 486 -0.59 18.56 -11.57
CA MET A 486 -0.77 19.59 -10.55
C MET A 486 0.14 19.36 -9.34
N VAL A 487 0.39 18.09 -9.00
CA VAL A 487 1.32 17.68 -7.94
C VAL A 487 2.78 17.86 -8.39
N ALA A 488 3.12 17.41 -9.60
CA ALA A 488 4.47 17.50 -10.16
C ALA A 488 4.95 18.96 -10.31
N ASN A 489 4.06 19.85 -10.76
CA ASN A 489 4.34 21.29 -10.86
C ASN A 489 4.45 22.00 -9.49
N GLY A 490 4.30 21.26 -8.38
CA GLY A 490 4.47 21.75 -7.02
C GLY A 490 3.32 22.59 -6.48
N LYS A 491 2.19 22.66 -7.20
CA LYS A 491 1.09 23.59 -6.95
C LYS A 491 0.03 23.05 -5.96
N LEU A 492 0.10 21.75 -5.63
CA LEU A 492 -0.74 21.07 -4.61
C LEU A 492 0.09 20.46 -3.45
N LYS A 493 1.32 20.94 -3.20
CA LYS A 493 2.36 20.24 -2.40
C LYS A 493 1.94 19.67 -1.04
N ASP A 494 1.01 20.31 -0.32
CA ASP A 494 0.69 19.97 1.08
C ASP A 494 -0.72 19.41 1.34
N THR A 495 -1.58 19.27 0.32
CA THR A 495 -3.03 18.96 0.53
C THR A 495 -3.48 17.61 -0.04
N VAL A 496 -2.59 16.86 -0.69
CA VAL A 496 -2.98 15.70 -1.50
C VAL A 496 -3.03 14.43 -0.65
N THR A 497 -4.22 13.87 -0.51
CA THR A 497 -4.46 12.66 0.31
C THR A 497 -4.06 11.40 -0.48
N PRO A 498 -3.41 10.41 0.16
CA PRO A 498 -3.12 9.13 -0.48
C PRO A 498 -4.41 8.35 -0.83
N PRO A 499 -4.47 7.65 -1.98
CA PRO A 499 -5.66 6.90 -2.42
C PRO A 499 -6.07 5.77 -1.46
N GLU A 500 -5.10 5.20 -0.74
CA GLU A 500 -5.32 4.17 0.28
C GLU A 500 -6.25 4.68 1.38
N VAL A 501 -6.12 5.95 1.80
CA VAL A 501 -6.99 6.55 2.83
C VAL A 501 -8.45 6.61 2.39
N VAL A 502 -8.72 6.76 1.09
CA VAL A 502 -10.09 6.70 0.58
C VAL A 502 -10.59 5.26 0.63
N ALA A 503 -9.77 4.31 0.19
CA ALA A 503 -10.10 2.89 0.13
C ALA A 503 -10.32 2.25 1.50
N ASP A 504 -9.41 2.47 2.46
CA ASP A 504 -9.55 2.11 3.88
C ASP A 504 -10.93 2.54 4.41
N ARG A 505 -11.37 3.76 4.10
CA ARG A 505 -12.66 4.31 4.53
C ARG A 505 -13.88 3.70 3.84
N VAL A 506 -13.75 3.26 2.58
CA VAL A 506 -14.81 2.49 1.94
C VAL A 506 -14.90 1.11 2.60
N CYS A 507 -13.78 0.47 2.96
CA CYS A 507 -13.77 -0.82 3.66
C CYS A 507 -14.39 -0.74 5.05
N ASP A 508 -13.97 0.22 5.87
CA ASP A 508 -14.56 0.50 7.18
C ASP A 508 -16.08 0.61 7.06
N GLN A 509 -16.57 1.31 6.05
CA GLN A 509 -17.99 1.50 5.82
C GLN A 509 -18.71 0.23 5.36
N VAL A 510 -18.11 -0.55 4.45
CA VAL A 510 -18.61 -1.85 4.01
C VAL A 510 -18.74 -2.80 5.20
N LEU A 511 -17.67 -2.93 5.99
CA LEU A 511 -17.62 -3.79 7.17
C LEU A 511 -18.58 -3.35 8.28
N SER A 512 -18.88 -2.05 8.38
CA SER A 512 -19.87 -1.55 9.34
C SER A 512 -21.30 -2.05 9.08
N GLY A 513 -21.65 -2.41 7.84
CA GLY A 513 -23.02 -2.79 7.44
C GLY A 513 -24.03 -1.62 7.44
N PHE A 514 -23.58 -0.39 7.65
CA PHE A 514 -24.40 0.83 7.63
C PHE A 514 -24.15 1.65 6.37
N GLY A 515 -25.09 2.53 6.02
CA GLY A 515 -24.88 3.56 5.00
C GLY A 515 -24.34 4.85 5.61
N ALA A 516 -23.45 5.56 4.91
CA ALA A 516 -22.93 6.86 5.35
C ALA A 516 -22.55 7.81 4.20
N GLN A 517 -22.46 9.09 4.53
CA GLN A 517 -21.77 10.11 3.76
C GLN A 517 -20.36 10.29 4.34
N ILE A 518 -19.33 9.95 3.55
CA ILE A 518 -17.93 9.93 3.95
C ILE A 518 -17.21 11.12 3.31
N ILE A 519 -16.46 11.90 4.08
CA ILE A 519 -15.66 13.02 3.57
C ILE A 519 -14.18 12.70 3.83
N VAL A 520 -13.36 12.73 2.79
CA VAL A 520 -11.95 12.34 2.85
C VAL A 520 -11.06 13.47 2.33
N PRO A 521 -10.09 13.98 3.12
CA PRO A 521 -9.81 13.65 4.52
C PRO A 521 -10.86 14.23 5.48
N SER A 522 -11.05 13.58 6.64
CA SER A 522 -12.18 13.83 7.55
C SER A 522 -12.14 15.20 8.25
N ASN A 523 -11.00 15.89 8.28
CA ASN A 523 -10.90 17.27 8.76
C ASN A 523 -11.62 18.29 7.84
N LEU A 524 -11.90 17.92 6.58
CA LEU A 524 -12.64 18.75 5.63
C LEU A 524 -14.16 18.52 5.66
N TRP A 525 -14.69 17.92 6.74
CA TRP A 525 -16.13 17.64 6.90
C TRP A 525 -17.02 18.88 6.66
N TRP A 526 -16.55 20.06 7.04
CA TRP A 526 -17.24 21.35 6.89
C TRP A 526 -17.52 21.73 5.44
N THR A 527 -16.82 21.15 4.46
CA THR A 527 -17.07 21.40 3.02
C THR A 527 -18.49 21.02 2.59
N SER A 528 -19.11 20.04 3.25
CA SER A 528 -20.53 19.68 3.05
C SER A 528 -21.49 20.83 3.36
N LEU A 529 -21.14 21.71 4.30
CA LEU A 529 -21.97 22.84 4.72
C LEU A 529 -22.00 23.99 3.71
N ILE A 530 -21.09 24.02 2.72
CA ILE A 530 -20.93 25.15 1.79
C ILE A 530 -22.26 25.48 1.09
N ARG A 531 -23.02 24.46 0.66
CA ARG A 531 -24.32 24.65 0.00
C ARG A 531 -25.39 25.33 0.89
N GLY A 532 -25.23 25.28 2.21
CA GLY A 532 -26.12 25.94 3.18
C GLY A 532 -25.71 27.37 3.57
N LEU A 533 -24.57 27.87 3.09
CA LEU A 533 -24.09 29.21 3.39
C LEU A 533 -24.78 30.28 2.53
N PRO A 534 -24.82 31.56 2.96
CA PRO A 534 -25.26 32.66 2.11
C PRO A 534 -24.44 32.76 0.82
N GLY A 535 -25.08 33.13 -0.30
CA GLY A 535 -24.46 33.10 -1.63
C GLY A 535 -23.10 33.81 -1.74
N TRP A 536 -22.95 34.98 -1.13
CA TRP A 536 -21.68 35.73 -1.11
C TRP A 536 -20.52 34.95 -0.48
N LEU A 537 -20.80 34.11 0.53
CA LEU A 537 -19.80 33.28 1.19
C LEU A 537 -19.51 32.01 0.38
N GLN A 538 -20.53 31.46 -0.32
CA GLN A 538 -20.31 30.40 -1.30
C GLN A 538 -19.37 30.87 -2.42
N GLU A 539 -19.60 32.05 -2.99
CA GLU A 539 -18.73 32.62 -4.02
C GLU A 539 -17.32 32.90 -3.51
N SER A 540 -17.17 33.44 -2.29
CA SER A 540 -15.85 33.65 -1.69
C SER A 540 -15.04 32.34 -1.57
N LEU A 541 -15.69 31.23 -1.21
CA LEU A 541 -15.06 29.91 -1.13
C LEU A 541 -14.78 29.31 -2.52
N ARG A 542 -15.72 29.43 -3.48
CA ARG A 542 -15.52 29.02 -4.88
C ARG A 542 -14.31 29.73 -5.49
N ASN A 543 -14.20 31.04 -5.29
CA ASN A 543 -13.10 31.87 -5.79
C ASN A 543 -11.73 31.38 -5.27
N GLN A 544 -11.60 31.03 -3.99
CA GLN A 544 -10.32 30.52 -3.48
C GLN A 544 -9.90 29.21 -4.16
N VAL A 545 -10.82 28.27 -4.40
CA VAL A 545 -10.48 27.00 -5.07
C VAL A 545 -10.26 27.21 -6.58
N THR A 546 -11.01 28.11 -7.21
CA THR A 546 -10.77 28.52 -8.61
C THR A 546 -9.40 29.15 -8.80
N LEU A 547 -8.92 29.99 -7.87
CA LEU A 547 -7.56 30.56 -7.95
C LEU A 547 -6.49 29.46 -7.87
N VAL A 548 -6.69 28.39 -7.07
CA VAL A 548 -5.79 27.23 -7.05
C VAL A 548 -5.76 26.53 -8.42
N LEU A 549 -6.90 26.37 -9.09
CA LEU A 549 -6.99 25.75 -10.42
C LEU A 549 -6.39 26.61 -11.54
N ILE A 550 -6.63 27.93 -11.53
CA ILE A 550 -6.04 28.85 -12.51
C ILE A 550 -4.51 28.88 -12.35
N ASN A 551 -4.04 29.03 -11.11
CA ASN A 551 -2.61 28.91 -10.80
C ASN A 551 -2.06 27.54 -11.23
N ALA A 552 -2.84 26.45 -11.14
CA ALA A 552 -2.44 25.12 -11.61
C ALA A 552 -2.13 25.09 -13.11
N MET A 553 -2.99 25.67 -13.95
CA MET A 553 -2.80 25.78 -15.41
C MET A 553 -1.63 26.69 -15.81
N GLY A 554 -1.21 27.62 -14.95
CA GLY A 554 -0.14 28.59 -15.26
C GLY A 554 -0.59 29.74 -16.17
N THR A 555 -1.90 29.92 -16.32
CA THR A 555 -2.50 31.14 -16.89
C THR A 555 -2.58 32.20 -15.79
N GLU A 556 -2.11 33.43 -16.07
CA GLU A 556 -2.36 34.54 -15.15
C GLU A 556 -3.88 34.86 -15.12
N PRO A 557 -4.49 35.02 -13.93
CA PRO A 557 -5.85 35.53 -13.84
C PRO A 557 -5.89 36.97 -14.36
N LYS A 558 -6.77 37.23 -15.33
CA LYS A 558 -7.05 38.57 -15.87
C LYS A 558 -7.99 39.37 -14.98
#